data_AF-A0A3Q4H3I3-F1
#
_entry.id   AF-A0A3Q4H3I3-F1
#
_cell.length_a   1.000
_cell.length_b   1.000
_cell.length_c   1.000
_cell.angle_alpha   90.00
_cell.angle_beta   90.00
_cell.angle_gamma   90.00
#
_symmetry.space_group_name_H-M   'P 1'
#
loop_
_entity.id
_entity.type
_entity.pdbx_description
1 polymer ?
#
loop_
_entity_poly.entity_id
_entity_poly.type
_entity_poly.pdbx_seq_one_letter_code
_entity_poly.pdbx_strand_id
1 'polypeptide(L)'
;LIIVAISPKYKADVEGDGVDEHGLHTKYIHNQIQNEYIQQGCLNFRLVPVMFPNAAKTHVPSWLQSTRIYRWPQDTQDLLLRLLREERYIIPHRSADLTLTFRPV
;
A
#
# COMPACT_ATOMS: atom_id res chain seq x y z
N LEU A 1 1.12 -11.37 -0.28
CA LEU A 1 1.05 -9.90 -0.49
C LEU A 1 1.85 -9.61 -1.74
N ILE A 2 1.45 -8.63 -2.54
CA ILE A 2 2.12 -8.27 -3.80
C ILE A 2 2.58 -6.82 -3.64
N ILE A 3 3.89 -6.60 -3.67
CA ILE A 3 4.45 -5.25 -3.62
C ILE A 3 4.46 -4.69 -5.03
N VAL A 4 3.85 -3.52 -5.21
CA VAL A 4 3.91 -2.78 -6.47
C VAL A 4 4.89 -1.63 -6.28
N ALA A 5 6.10 -1.79 -6.81
CA ALA A 5 7.16 -0.79 -6.70
C ALA A 5 6.91 0.37 -7.69
N ILE A 6 6.37 1.48 -7.17
CA ILE A 6 6.04 2.65 -7.98
C ILE A 6 7.28 3.51 -8.18
N SER A 7 7.64 3.67 -9.45
CA SER A 7 8.69 4.56 -9.94
C SER A 7 8.21 5.29 -11.21
N PRO A 8 8.87 6.40 -11.61
CA PRO A 8 8.59 7.03 -12.90
C PRO A 8 8.74 6.06 -14.09
N LYS A 9 9.75 5.18 -14.03
CA LYS A 9 9.96 4.15 -15.05
C LYS A 9 8.80 3.16 -15.10
N TYR A 10 8.33 2.66 -13.95
CA TYR A 10 7.17 1.77 -13.91
C TYR A 10 5.95 2.36 -14.62
N LYS A 11 5.66 3.66 -14.38
CA LYS A 11 4.58 4.39 -15.05
C LYS A 11 4.77 4.44 -16.56
N ALA A 12 5.98 4.76 -17.01
CA ALA A 12 6.32 4.80 -18.44
C ALA A 12 6.18 3.40 -19.09
N ASP A 13 6.61 2.35 -18.40
CA ASP A 13 6.56 0.97 -18.92
C ASP A 13 5.11 0.47 -19.08
N VAL A 14 4.20 0.85 -18.17
CA VAL A 14 2.79 0.40 -18.22
C VAL A 14 1.91 1.26 -19.13
N GLU A 15 2.19 2.57 -19.26
CA GLU A 15 1.42 3.48 -20.12
C GLU A 15 2.01 3.67 -21.51
N GLY A 16 3.29 3.40 -21.70
CA GLY A 16 3.97 3.52 -22.98
C GLY A 16 3.54 2.47 -24.00
N ASP A 17 4.04 2.64 -25.22
CA ASP A 17 3.71 1.79 -26.37
C ASP A 17 4.46 0.45 -26.40
N GLY A 18 5.24 0.13 -25.37
CA GLY A 18 5.98 -1.14 -25.30
C GLY A 18 7.13 -1.20 -26.30
N VAL A 19 7.96 -0.15 -26.32
CA VAL A 19 9.10 -0.02 -27.24
C VAL A 19 10.19 -1.08 -26.95
N ASP A 20 10.26 -1.59 -25.72
CA ASP A 20 11.15 -2.69 -25.33
C ASP A 20 10.38 -3.90 -24.74
N GLU A 21 11.01 -5.08 -24.79
CA GLU A 21 10.44 -6.34 -24.29
C GLU A 21 10.09 -6.26 -22.79
N HIS A 22 10.91 -5.54 -22.03
CA HIS A 22 10.70 -5.33 -20.60
C HIS A 22 9.42 -4.54 -20.30
N GLY A 23 9.14 -3.48 -21.07
CA GLY A 23 7.91 -2.71 -20.98
C GLY A 23 6.69 -3.54 -21.33
N LEU A 24 6.77 -4.35 -22.40
CA LEU A 24 5.69 -5.28 -22.78
C LEU A 24 5.36 -6.27 -21.65
N HIS A 25 6.38 -6.88 -21.04
CA HIS A 25 6.17 -7.80 -19.93
C HIS A 25 5.58 -7.12 -18.70
N THR A 26 6.09 -5.93 -18.36
CA THR A 26 5.60 -5.13 -17.24
C THR A 26 4.13 -4.73 -17.44
N LYS A 27 3.78 -4.28 -18.65
CA LYS A 27 2.41 -3.93 -19.03
C LYS A 27 1.46 -5.13 -19.00
N TYR A 28 1.93 -6.30 -19.43
CA TYR A 28 1.14 -7.53 -19.35
C TYR A 28 0.80 -7.90 -17.90
N ILE A 29 1.80 -7.94 -17.01
CA ILE A 29 1.59 -8.22 -15.58
C ILE A 29 0.68 -7.17 -14.96
N HIS A 30 0.89 -5.89 -15.27
CA HIS A 30 0.03 -4.80 -14.80
C HIS A 30 -1.44 -5.03 -15.16
N ASN A 31 -1.72 -5.30 -16.43
CA ASN A 31 -3.07 -5.52 -16.93
C ASN A 31 -3.72 -6.75 -16.29
N GLN A 32 -2.95 -7.83 -16.12
CA GLN A 32 -3.44 -9.05 -15.49
C GLN A 32 -3.86 -8.78 -14.03
N ILE A 33 -3.02 -8.09 -13.25
CA ILE A 33 -3.33 -7.75 -11.85
C ILE A 33 -4.51 -6.76 -11.78
N GLN A 34 -4.57 -5.78 -12.67
CA GLN A 34 -5.68 -4.83 -12.73
C GLN A 34 -7.01 -5.54 -13.01
N ASN A 35 -7.04 -6.46 -13.97
CA ASN A 35 -8.23 -7.23 -14.29
C ASN A 35 -8.68 -8.09 -13.10
N GLU A 36 -7.74 -8.74 -12.41
CA GLU A 36 -8.04 -9.49 -11.19
C GLU A 36 -8.61 -8.58 -10.09
N TYR A 37 -8.03 -7.39 -9.89
CA TYR A 37 -8.50 -6.40 -8.93
C TYR A 37 -9.95 -5.98 -9.19
N ILE A 38 -10.28 -5.71 -10.46
CA ILE A 38 -11.63 -5.34 -10.89
C ILE A 38 -12.60 -6.52 -10.72
N GLN A 39 -12.22 -7.72 -11.14
CA GLN A 39 -13.05 -8.92 -11.01
C GLN A 39 -13.37 -9.28 -9.55
N GLN A 40 -12.44 -8.96 -8.63
CA GLN A 40 -12.64 -9.12 -7.19
C GLN A 40 -13.39 -7.93 -6.54
N GLY A 41 -14.01 -7.06 -7.33
CA GLY A 41 -14.81 -5.94 -6.84
C GLY A 41 -14.00 -4.86 -6.13
N CYS A 42 -12.73 -4.68 -6.50
CA CYS A 42 -11.80 -3.73 -5.88
C CYS A 42 -11.49 -4.03 -4.40
N LEU A 43 -11.70 -5.28 -3.95
CA LEU A 43 -11.45 -5.71 -2.57
C LEU A 43 -10.16 -6.53 -2.41
N ASN A 44 -9.23 -6.42 -3.36
CA ASN A 44 -7.97 -7.16 -3.30
C ASN A 44 -6.96 -6.45 -2.39
N PHE A 45 -7.08 -6.69 -1.08
CA PHE A 45 -6.19 -6.14 -0.06
C PHE A 45 -4.76 -6.68 -0.13
N ARG A 46 -4.44 -7.63 -1.03
CA ARG A 46 -3.08 -8.20 -1.12
C ARG A 46 -2.08 -7.24 -1.73
N LEU A 47 -2.55 -6.22 -2.45
CA LEU A 47 -1.70 -5.25 -3.13
C LEU A 47 -1.17 -4.21 -2.15
N VAL A 48 0.14 -3.97 -2.22
CA VAL A 48 0.86 -3.04 -1.36
C VAL A 48 1.67 -2.10 -2.26
N PRO A 49 1.10 -0.94 -2.66
CA PRO A 49 1.84 0.04 -3.45
C PRO A 49 2.92 0.71 -2.60
N VAL A 50 4.15 0.68 -3.09
CA VAL A 50 5.32 1.30 -2.45
C VAL A 50 5.91 2.34 -3.39
N MET A 51 5.82 3.61 -3.02
CA MET A 51 6.31 4.75 -3.79
C MET A 51 7.75 5.07 -3.40
N PHE A 52 8.66 5.02 -4.37
CA PHE A 52 10.09 5.31 -4.18
C PHE A 52 10.36 6.83 -4.15
N PRO A 53 11.52 7.28 -3.62
CA PRO A 53 11.82 8.71 -3.45
C PRO A 53 11.74 9.56 -4.73
N ASN A 54 12.00 8.96 -5.89
CA ASN A 54 11.93 9.63 -7.20
C ASN A 54 10.52 9.59 -7.83
N ALA A 55 9.55 8.97 -7.16
CA ALA A 55 8.19 8.86 -7.62
C ALA A 55 7.28 9.90 -6.96
N ALA A 56 6.12 10.10 -7.57
CA ALA A 56 5.11 11.04 -7.16
C ALA A 56 3.75 10.35 -7.29
N LYS A 57 2.71 10.91 -6.66
CA LYS A 57 1.36 10.33 -6.71
C LYS A 57 0.83 10.16 -8.14
N THR A 58 1.26 11.00 -9.08
CA THR A 58 0.91 10.91 -10.51
C THR A 58 1.44 9.62 -11.17
N HIS A 59 2.51 9.03 -10.64
CA HIS A 59 3.08 7.77 -11.13
C HIS A 59 2.33 6.55 -10.60
N VAL A 60 1.42 6.71 -9.62
CA VAL A 60 0.62 5.61 -9.09
C VAL A 60 -0.53 5.30 -10.06
N PRO A 61 -0.72 4.02 -10.46
CA PRO A 61 -1.85 3.61 -11.29
C PRO A 61 -3.19 4.04 -10.69
N SER A 62 -4.10 4.56 -11.52
CA SER A 62 -5.39 5.10 -11.07
C SER A 62 -6.19 4.11 -10.22
N TRP A 63 -6.19 2.83 -10.62
CA TRP A 63 -6.89 1.75 -9.92
C TRP A 63 -6.29 1.40 -8.55
N LEU A 64 -5.07 1.87 -8.24
CA LEU A 64 -4.42 1.73 -6.92
C LEU A 64 -4.51 2.98 -6.06
N GLN A 65 -4.94 4.14 -6.59
CA GLN A 65 -4.88 5.41 -5.86
C GLN A 65 -5.79 5.46 -4.61
N SER A 66 -6.83 4.63 -4.57
CA SER A 66 -7.73 4.51 -3.42
C SER A 66 -7.16 3.65 -2.28
N THR A 67 -6.04 2.95 -2.52
CA THR A 67 -5.39 2.09 -1.52
C THR A 67 -4.36 2.88 -0.70
N ARG A 68 -3.92 2.32 0.44
CA ARG A 68 -2.84 2.92 1.23
C ARG A 68 -1.51 2.80 0.48
N ILE A 69 -0.97 3.94 0.06
CA ILE A 69 0.34 4.04 -0.60
C ILE A 69 1.41 4.27 0.46
N TYR A 70 2.42 3.41 0.52
CA TYR A 70 3.56 3.53 1.43
C TYR A 70 4.69 4.29 0.74
N ARG A 71 5.27 5.29 1.40
CA ARG A 71 6.46 6.00 0.93
C ARG A 71 7.72 5.29 1.42
N TRP A 72 8.57 4.87 0.51
CA TRP A 72 9.88 4.33 0.87
C TRP A 72 10.91 5.47 0.90
N PRO A 73 11.78 5.56 1.93
CA PRO A 73 11.85 4.75 3.15
C PRO A 73 11.07 5.31 4.36
N GLN A 74 10.28 6.38 4.19
CA GLN A 74 9.65 7.09 5.31
C GLN A 74 8.64 6.23 6.09
N ASP A 75 7.88 5.39 5.40
CA ASP A 75 6.83 4.55 5.98
C ASP A 75 7.31 3.11 6.25
N THR A 76 8.63 2.87 6.32
CA THR A 76 9.20 1.51 6.43
C THR A 76 8.64 0.72 7.61
N GLN A 77 8.45 1.34 8.77
CA GLN A 77 7.86 0.65 9.94
C GLN A 77 6.43 0.17 9.64
N ASP A 78 5.58 1.04 9.09
CA ASP A 78 4.20 0.70 8.72
C ASP A 78 4.16 -0.35 7.59
N LEU A 79 5.09 -0.24 6.64
CA LEU A 79 5.23 -1.22 5.56
C LEU A 79 5.64 -2.59 6.10
N LEU A 80 6.61 -2.65 7.02
CA LEU A 80 7.03 -3.90 7.66
C LEU A 80 5.88 -4.55 8.43
N LEU A 81 5.16 -3.80 9.26
CA LEU A 81 3.98 -4.30 9.96
C LEU A 81 2.94 -4.84 8.97
N ARG A 82 2.66 -4.11 7.88
CA ARG A 82 1.76 -4.55 6.81
C ARG A 82 2.19 -5.87 6.17
N LEU A 83 3.49 -6.04 5.94
CA LEU A 83 4.08 -7.23 5.32
C LEU A 83 4.08 -8.43 6.27
N LEU A 84 4.37 -8.20 7.55
CA LEU A 84 4.33 -9.20 8.62
C LEU A 84 2.91 -9.55 9.07
N ARG A 85 1.91 -8.77 8.65
CA ARG A 85 0.50 -8.86 9.09
C ARG A 85 0.36 -8.61 10.59
N GLU A 86 1.17 -7.71 11.10
CA GLU A 86 1.15 -7.25 12.49
C GLU A 86 0.46 -5.89 12.59
N GLU A 87 -0.16 -5.62 13.73
CA GLU A 87 -0.77 -4.32 14.03
C GLU A 87 0.10 -3.55 15.03
N ARG A 88 0.08 -2.22 14.93
CA ARG A 88 0.73 -1.39 15.95
C ARG A 88 0.01 -1.58 17.28
N TYR A 89 0.78 -1.87 18.33
CA TYR A 89 0.25 -1.81 19.69
C TYR A 89 -0.11 -0.36 20.03
N ILE A 90 -1.40 -0.09 20.18
CA ILE A 90 -1.92 1.20 20.64
C ILE A 90 -2.20 1.03 22.13
N ILE A 91 -1.41 1.71 22.96
CA ILE A 91 -1.69 1.74 24.40
C ILE A 91 -3.06 2.40 24.58
N PRO A 92 -4.05 1.72 25.19
CA PRO A 92 -5.35 2.32 25.43
C PRO A 92 -5.14 3.59 26.25
N HIS A 93 -5.78 4.69 25.82
CA HIS A 93 -5.74 5.94 26.57
C HIS A 93 -6.26 5.65 27.97
N ARG A 94 -5.38 5.77 28.98
CA ARG A 94 -5.82 5.83 30.36
C ARG A 94 -6.73 7.04 30.44
N SER A 95 -8.03 6.84 30.62
CA SER A 95 -8.89 7.90 31.13
C SER A 95 -8.27 8.31 32.46
N ALA A 96 -7.64 9.48 32.50
CA ALA A 96 -7.41 10.14 33.77
C ALA A 96 -8.78 10.23 34.47
N ASP A 97 -8.81 9.87 35.74
CA ASP A 97 -9.93 10.15 36.67
C ASP A 97 -11.07 9.13 36.84
N LEU A 98 -10.77 7.83 36.89
CA LEU A 98 -11.59 6.92 37.74
C LEU A 98 -10.86 6.60 39.04
N THR A 99 -10.91 7.54 39.98
CA THR A 99 -10.52 7.29 41.37
C THR A 99 -11.62 6.46 42.03
N LEU A 100 -11.46 5.13 42.01
CA LEU A 100 -12.40 4.20 42.63
C LEU A 100 -12.16 4.19 44.14
N THR A 101 -12.90 5.04 44.87
CA THR A 101 -12.81 5.10 46.35
C THR A 101 -13.67 4.00 46.96
N PHE A 102 -13.04 2.95 47.46
CA PHE A 102 -13.72 1.96 48.31
C PHE A 102 -13.97 2.58 49.69
N ARG A 103 -15.24 2.69 50.09
CA ARG A 103 -15.61 2.91 51.50
C ARG A 103 -15.87 1.56 52.15
N PRO A 104 -15.18 1.22 53.25
CA PRO A 104 -15.52 0.04 54.04
C PRO A 104 -16.90 0.24 54.69
N VAL A 105 -17.68 -0.84 54.77
CA VAL A 105 -19.00 -0.92 55.45
C VAL A 105 -18.79 -1.34 56.89
#